data_AF-B7WU23-F1
#
_entry.id   AF-B7WU23-F1
#
_cell.length_a   1.000
_cell.length_b   1.000
_cell.length_c   1.000
_cell.angle_alpha   90.00
_cell.angle_beta   90.00
_cell.angle_gamma   90.00
#
_symmetry.space_group_name_H-M   'P 1'
#
loop_
_entity.id
_entity.type
_entity.pdbx_description
1 polymer ?
#
loop_
_entity_poly.entity_id
_entity_poly.type
_entity_poly.pdbx_seq_one_letter_code
_entity_poly.pdbx_strand_id
1 'polypeptide(L)'
;MKANNLHTTMELLDEALSRNTATFWCKQLDVNRTALAVARARGRLSPTIAGNLARLLGLDMERWIAIAAIEGEPDTYGKSKIVERMSFWREITSV
;
A
#
# COMPACT_ATOMS: atom_id res chain seq x y z
N MET A 1 -10.58 -13.80 10.54
CA MET A 1 -9.53 -13.61 9.52
C MET A 1 -8.30 -13.09 10.25
N LYS A 2 -7.14 -13.75 10.12
CA LYS A 2 -5.90 -13.28 10.76
C LYS A 2 -5.57 -11.89 10.22
N ALA A 3 -5.11 -10.99 11.09
CA ALA A 3 -4.50 -9.76 10.63
C ALA A 3 -3.33 -10.13 9.72
N ASN A 4 -3.48 -9.94 8.40
CA ASN A 4 -2.36 -10.13 7.50
C ASN A 4 -1.33 -9.05 7.85
N ASN A 5 -0.15 -9.50 8.30
CA ASN A 5 0.96 -8.66 8.70
C ASN A 5 1.62 -8.08 7.44
N LEU A 6 0.88 -7.22 6.74
CA LEU A 6 1.30 -6.58 5.50
C LEU A 6 2.21 -5.39 5.82
N HIS A 7 3.33 -5.31 5.11
CA HIS A 7 4.40 -4.36 5.36
C HIS A 7 4.71 -3.46 4.17
N THR A 8 4.37 -3.90 2.95
CA THR A 8 4.67 -3.20 1.69
C THR A 8 3.44 -3.02 0.82
N THR A 9 3.45 -2.03 -0.07
CA THR A 9 2.31 -1.80 -0.97
C THR A 9 2.13 -2.91 -2.01
N MET A 10 3.18 -3.68 -2.31
CA MET A 10 3.06 -4.86 -3.17
C MET A 10 2.33 -6.01 -2.45
N GLU A 11 2.57 -6.21 -1.16
CA GLU A 11 1.79 -7.17 -0.37
C GLU A 11 0.32 -6.73 -0.26
N LEU A 12 0.05 -5.41 -0.15
CA LEU A 12 -1.33 -4.89 -0.22
C LEU A 12 -1.98 -5.20 -1.57
N LEU A 13 -1.23 -5.03 -2.67
CA LEU A 13 -1.71 -5.37 -4.01
C LEU A 13 -1.98 -6.87 -4.15
N ASP A 14 -1.09 -7.71 -3.63
CA ASP A 14 -1.23 -9.17 -3.67
C ASP A 14 -2.44 -9.63 -2.86
N GLU A 15 -2.65 -9.04 -1.67
CA GLU A 15 -3.86 -9.25 -0.87
C GLU A 15 -5.11 -8.91 -1.67
N ALA A 16 -5.14 -7.74 -2.32
CA ALA A 16 -6.29 -7.36 -3.16
C ALA A 16 -6.51 -8.38 -4.29
N LEU A 17 -5.44 -8.75 -4.99
CA LEU A 17 -5.49 -9.69 -6.11
C LEU A 17 -5.89 -11.11 -5.70
N SER A 18 -5.67 -11.49 -4.44
CA SER A 18 -6.18 -12.75 -3.89
C SER A 18 -7.70 -12.77 -3.73
N ARG A 19 -8.34 -11.60 -3.55
CA ARG A 19 -9.79 -11.47 -3.33
C ARG A 19 -10.54 -11.19 -4.63
N ASN A 20 -9.92 -10.53 -5.60
CA ASN A 20 -10.55 -10.21 -6.88
C ASN A 20 -9.53 -9.90 -7.98
N THR A 21 -9.99 -9.82 -9.23
CA THR A 21 -9.13 -9.60 -10.40
C THR A 21 -8.61 -8.16 -10.49
N ALA A 22 -7.48 -7.96 -11.19
CA ALA A 22 -6.95 -6.62 -11.47
C ALA A 22 -7.98 -5.73 -12.20
N THR A 23 -8.76 -6.28 -13.13
CA THR A 23 -9.82 -5.56 -13.84
C THR A 23 -10.89 -5.04 -12.89
N PHE A 24 -11.31 -5.87 -11.92
CA PHE A 24 -12.26 -5.46 -10.89
C PHE A 24 -11.71 -4.28 -10.08
N TRP A 25 -10.47 -4.39 -9.59
CA TRP A 25 -9.86 -3.34 -8.79
C TRP A 25 -9.63 -2.05 -9.58
N CYS A 26 -9.18 -2.12 -10.84
CA CYS A 26 -9.07 -0.92 -11.69
C CYS A 26 -10.42 -0.21 -11.84
N LYS A 27 -11.53 -0.96 -11.94
CA LYS A 27 -12.88 -0.37 -11.98
C LYS A 27 -13.28 0.25 -10.64
N GLN A 28 -13.02 -0.42 -9.52
CA GLN A 28 -13.35 0.12 -8.18
C GLN A 28 -12.54 1.36 -7.82
N LEU A 29 -11.30 1.43 -8.29
CA LEU A 29 -10.37 2.54 -8.08
C LEU A 29 -10.55 3.68 -9.09
N ASP A 30 -11.40 3.50 -10.11
CA ASP A 30 -11.57 4.42 -11.24
C ASP A 30 -10.25 4.81 -11.93
N VAL A 31 -9.43 3.79 -12.22
CA VAL A 31 -8.14 3.96 -12.92
C VAL A 31 -8.10 3.15 -14.21
N ASN A 32 -7.19 3.54 -15.11
CA ASN A 32 -6.95 2.78 -16.34
C ASN A 32 -6.59 1.31 -16.01
N ARG A 33 -7.03 0.38 -16.86
CA ARG A 33 -6.76 -1.07 -16.79
C ARG A 33 -5.28 -1.41 -16.64
N THR A 34 -4.38 -0.57 -17.13
CA THR A 34 -2.92 -0.78 -17.02
C THR A 34 -2.31 -0.24 -15.73
N ALA A 35 -3.04 0.53 -14.93
CA ALA A 35 -2.49 1.24 -13.77
C ALA A 35 -1.83 0.30 -12.75
N LEU A 36 -2.50 -0.81 -12.41
CA LEU A 36 -1.96 -1.80 -11.48
C LEU A 36 -0.76 -2.56 -12.05
N ALA A 37 -0.76 -2.84 -13.37
CA ALA A 37 0.38 -3.46 -14.04
C ALA A 37 1.61 -2.54 -14.02
N VAL A 38 1.42 -1.24 -14.29
CA VAL A 38 2.49 -0.23 -14.21
C VAL A 38 3.00 -0.08 -12.78
N ALA A 39 2.11 -0.07 -11.79
CA ALA A 39 2.51 -0.02 -10.38
C ALA A 39 3.35 -1.25 -9.98
N ARG A 40 2.93 -2.44 -10.39
CA ARG A 40 3.69 -3.68 -10.17
C ARG A 40 5.05 -3.67 -10.86
N ALA A 41 5.13 -3.19 -12.10
CA ALA A 41 6.40 -3.03 -12.81
C ALA A 41 7.35 -2.03 -12.11
N ARG A 42 6.80 -1.02 -11.42
CA ARG A 42 7.56 -0.07 -10.58
C ARG A 42 7.90 -0.62 -9.20
N GLY A 43 7.35 -1.78 -8.81
CA GLY A 43 7.53 -2.38 -7.49
C GLY A 43 6.84 -1.65 -6.34
N ARG A 44 5.91 -0.72 -6.62
CA ARG A 44 5.18 0.05 -5.59
C ARG A 44 3.87 0.63 -6.11
N LEU A 45 2.90 0.81 -5.22
CA LEU A 45 1.69 1.59 -5.48
C LEU A 45 1.96 3.09 -5.29
N SER A 46 1.17 3.95 -5.96
CA SER A 46 1.11 5.36 -5.59
C SER A 46 0.32 5.55 -4.30
N PRO A 47 0.52 6.65 -3.55
CA PRO A 47 -0.27 6.93 -2.34
C PRO A 47 -1.78 6.90 -2.58
N THR A 48 -2.24 7.45 -3.71
CA THR A 48 -3.67 7.44 -4.08
C THR A 48 -4.22 6.03 -4.29
N ILE A 49 -3.47 5.16 -4.98
CA ILE A 49 -3.91 3.77 -5.21
C ILE A 49 -3.87 2.98 -3.91
N ALA A 50 -2.80 3.11 -3.13
CA ALA A 50 -2.64 2.40 -1.86
C ALA A 50 -3.76 2.76 -0.86
N GLY A 51 -4.04 4.06 -0.66
CA GLY A 51 -5.08 4.51 0.26
C GLY A 51 -6.48 4.04 -0.15
N ASN A 52 -6.83 4.16 -1.43
CA ASN A 52 -8.14 3.70 -1.89
C ASN A 52 -8.29 2.18 -1.85
N LEU A 53 -7.23 1.44 -2.18
CA LEU A 53 -7.24 -0.02 -2.10
C LEU A 53 -7.37 -0.48 -0.64
N ALA A 54 -6.65 0.15 0.28
CA ALA A 54 -6.77 -0.08 1.72
C ALA A 54 -8.19 0.17 2.23
N ARG A 55 -8.81 1.30 1.86
CA ARG A 55 -10.20 1.61 2.20
C ARG A 55 -11.16 0.51 1.74
N LEU A 56 -11.00 0.02 0.50
CA LEU A 56 -11.84 -1.04 -0.06
C LEU A 56 -11.61 -2.40 0.60
N LEU A 57 -10.42 -2.63 1.17
CA LEU A 57 -10.09 -3.86 1.92
C LEU A 57 -10.44 -3.79 3.41
N GLY A 58 -10.93 -2.63 3.90
CA GLY A 58 -11.21 -2.41 5.33
C GLY A 58 -9.96 -2.20 6.18
N LEU A 59 -8.89 -1.67 5.58
CA LEU A 59 -7.61 -1.35 6.22
C LEU A 59 -7.46 0.16 6.43
N ASP A 60 -6.52 0.54 7.30
CA ASP A 60 -6.19 1.94 7.59
C ASP A 60 -5.63 2.67 6.35
N MET A 61 -6.41 3.62 5.83
CA MET A 61 -6.06 4.41 4.66
C MET A 61 -4.81 5.27 4.89
N GLU A 62 -4.73 5.98 6.02
CA GLU A 62 -3.66 6.94 6.30
C GLU A 62 -2.31 6.23 6.40
N ARG A 63 -2.31 5.07 7.07
CA ARG A 63 -1.14 4.19 7.16
C ARG A 63 -0.65 3.79 5.77
N TRP A 64 -1.54 3.35 4.88
CA TRP A 64 -1.16 2.86 3.55
C TRP A 64 -0.74 3.98 2.59
N ILE A 65 -1.31 5.18 2.72
CA ILE A 65 -0.83 6.38 2.02
C ILE A 65 0.62 6.67 2.43
N ALA A 66 0.91 6.64 3.72
CA ALA A 66 2.21 6.98 4.24
C ALA A 66 3.29 5.92 3.89
N ILE A 67 2.94 4.62 3.90
CA ILE A 67 3.83 3.54 3.43
C ILE A 67 4.18 3.75 1.95
N ALA A 68 3.17 3.99 1.10
CA ALA A 68 3.38 4.21 -0.33
C ALA A 68 4.22 5.45 -0.64
N ALA A 69 4.08 6.51 0.16
CA ALA A 69 4.90 7.71 0.05
C ALA A 69 6.39 7.37 0.31
N ILE A 70 6.68 6.69 1.42
CA ILE A 70 8.05 6.32 1.80
C ILE A 70 8.69 5.35 0.80
N GLU A 71 7.95 4.37 0.29
CA GLU A 71 8.44 3.46 -0.76
C GLU A 71 8.83 4.20 -2.05
N GLY A 72 8.23 5.36 -2.30
CA GLY A 72 8.54 6.20 -3.45
C GLY A 72 9.72 7.14 -3.28
N GLU A 73 10.19 7.34 -2.05
CA GLU A 73 11.28 8.26 -1.76
C GLU A 73 12.65 7.65 -2.06
N PRO A 74 13.63 8.45 -2.53
CA PRO A 74 15.02 8.02 -2.64
C PRO A 74 15.61 7.60 -1.29
N ASP A 75 16.56 6.69 -1.32
CA ASP A 75 17.29 6.28 -0.11
C ASP A 75 18.20 7.41 0.37
N THR A 76 17.75 8.06 1.43
CA THR A 76 18.43 9.18 2.08
C THR A 76 18.46 8.97 3.59
N TYR A 77 19.37 9.66 4.27
CA TYR A 77 19.40 9.67 5.74
C TYR A 77 18.05 10.10 6.35
N GLY A 78 17.38 11.09 5.72
CA GLY A 78 16.05 11.55 6.14
C GLY A 78 15.00 10.44 6.04
N LYS A 79 14.97 9.69 4.93
CA LYS A 79 14.09 8.53 4.75
C LYS A 79 14.33 7.47 5.83
N SER A 80 15.60 7.15 6.14
CA SER A 80 15.93 6.18 7.21
C SER A 80 15.35 6.58 8.56
N LYS A 81 15.36 7.88 8.91
CA LYS A 81 14.76 8.40 10.14
C LYS A 81 13.24 8.33 10.17
N ILE A 82 12.60 8.55 9.02
CA ILE A 82 11.15 8.38 8.90
C ILE A 82 10.76 6.90 9.05
N VAL A 83 11.49 5.99 8.39
CA VAL A 83 11.25 4.53 8.49
C VAL A 83 11.41 4.04 9.93
N GLU A 84 12.47 4.47 10.63
CA GLU A 84 12.70 4.17 12.05
C GLU A 84 11.50 4.57 12.91
N ARG A 85 10.98 5.78 12.72
CA ARG A 85 9.78 6.25 13.43
C ARG A 85 8.53 5.47 13.03
N MET A 86 8.38 5.08 11.77
CA MET A 86 7.19 4.38 11.28
C MET A 86 7.08 2.95 11.82
N SER A 87 8.19 2.25 12.00
CA SER A 87 8.20 0.91 12.62
C SER A 87 7.59 0.95 14.02
N PHE A 88 7.89 2.00 14.79
CA PHE A 88 7.29 2.23 16.10
C PHE A 88 5.75 2.47 16.04
N TRP A 89 5.25 3.11 14.98
CA TRP A 89 3.80 3.29 14.78
C TRP A 89 3.07 1.96 14.52
N ARG A 90 3.73 1.00 13.85
CA ARG A 90 3.18 -0.33 13.57
C ARG A 90 2.98 -1.14 14.86
N GLU A 91 3.81 -0.92 15.87
CA GLU A 91 3.73 -1.62 17.17
C GLU A 91 2.57 -1.10 18.04
N ILE A 92 2.27 0.21 17.99
CA ILE A 92 1.24 0.83 18.85
C ILE A 92 -0.18 0.61 18.32
N THR A 93 -0.37 0.63 17.00
CA THR A 93 -1.70 0.48 16.37
C THR A 93 -2.15 -0.97 16.21
N SER A 94 -1.35 -1.92 16.70
CA SER A 94 -1.68 -3.36 16.73
C SER A 94 -2.47 -3.79 17.97
N VAL A 95 -2.99 -2.82 18.75
CA VAL A 95 -3.83 -3.03 19.95
C VAL A 95 -5.30 -2.87 19.62
#